data_AF-A0A7W0XL19-F1
#
_entry.id   AF-A0A7W0XL19-F1
#
_cell.length_a   1.000
_cell.length_b   1.000
_cell.length_c   1.000
_cell.angle_alpha   90.00
_cell.angle_beta   90.00
_cell.angle_gamma   90.00
#
_symmetry.space_group_name_H-M   'P 1'
#
loop_
_entity.id
_entity.type
_entity.pdbx_description
1 polymer ?
#
loop_
_entity_poly.entity_id
_entity_poly.type
_entity_poly.pdbx_seq_one_letter_code
_entity_poly.pdbx_strand_id
1 'polypeptide(L)'
;MITRQALWAKLERDDVGRIVGWHSLVDHSADVAAVVGALLVQPTLHRRLAATAGRPDLDQATIARLAALSFLHDIGKANRGFRARVDARAELVGHIDQLAWVFYDDRFAGDIREHMIEVLGLDRIVEWFEGEALDFLGVLFAHHGRPWNVEAPNCHRYWEARPGDDPVADLAPMRAALDRWFVTAFADGPALPGAPAFHHAFAGLLMLADWLGSDVDLFPLANGACADRMAFARRQAEKALRIVGLDAEPSRVALSRRGALDFAATFGRPTPRPVQELVREPEANLLVVEAETGSGKTEAALWRFASLFERGLVDGLYFALPTRVAATQIFGRVNDFRDRLFAASGERPAVVLAVPGQLRVDDAEGRLLPGFKVEWNDGSEDAEAKRLARWAAERPKRYLAAPLAVGTVDQALLGAIAVKHAHLRGTALLRHLLVVDEVHASDRYMEALLTELLRAHVEAGGHALLLSATLGAGMRARLLGAKIPPFEEAAALPYPAMTWAEGGRERQRAVPAATSDAAVGKEVALEAQAIIDDPDAVAASALVAAERGAKVLVLRNTVGAAVCVAEACENRAGLGSPLLFRVEGVPTLHHSRFAPKDRLLLDRAVEALAENRLGADR
;
A
#
# COMPACT_ATOMS: atom_id res chain seq x y z
N MET A 1 26.73 -18.63 -25.03
CA MET A 1 26.80 -18.99 -23.59
C MET A 1 27.37 -17.80 -22.84
N ILE A 2 26.79 -17.45 -21.70
CA ILE A 2 27.29 -16.34 -20.87
C ILE A 2 28.59 -16.76 -20.16
N THR A 3 29.60 -15.91 -20.17
CA THR A 3 30.90 -16.16 -19.51
C THR A 3 30.92 -15.55 -18.11
N ARG A 4 31.88 -15.95 -17.27
CA ARG A 4 32.09 -15.33 -15.94
C ARG A 4 32.49 -13.84 -16.01
N GLN A 5 32.93 -13.37 -17.18
CA GLN A 5 33.30 -11.97 -17.42
C GLN A 5 32.13 -11.12 -17.93
N ALA A 6 31.02 -11.73 -18.35
CA ALA A 6 29.89 -10.98 -18.88
C ALA A 6 29.28 -10.06 -17.81
N LEU A 7 28.93 -8.83 -18.22
CA LEU A 7 28.24 -7.88 -17.37
C LEU A 7 26.73 -8.15 -17.40
N TRP A 8 26.24 -8.94 -16.45
CA TRP A 8 24.84 -9.39 -16.39
C TRP A 8 24.13 -8.90 -15.13
N ALA A 9 22.80 -8.75 -15.25
CA ALA A 9 21.93 -8.39 -14.12
C ALA A 9 20.94 -9.48 -13.74
N LYS A 10 20.50 -10.32 -14.69
CA LYS A 10 19.61 -11.46 -14.44
C LYS A 10 20.08 -12.72 -15.18
N LEU A 11 19.84 -13.86 -14.55
CA LEU A 11 19.99 -15.20 -15.13
C LEU A 11 18.72 -16.00 -14.86
N GLU A 12 18.25 -16.71 -15.88
CA GLU A 12 17.20 -17.71 -15.76
C GLU A 12 17.82 -19.10 -15.89
N ARG A 13 17.44 -20.00 -14.99
CA ARG A 13 17.94 -21.37 -14.96
C ARG A 13 16.79 -22.37 -15.06
N ASP A 14 17.03 -23.48 -15.75
CA ASP A 14 16.15 -24.64 -15.73
C ASP A 14 16.27 -25.42 -14.40
N ASP A 15 15.44 -26.45 -14.23
CA ASP A 15 15.41 -27.29 -13.02
C ASP A 15 16.73 -28.04 -12.76
N VAL A 16 17.58 -28.16 -13.78
CA VAL A 16 18.90 -28.82 -13.70
C VAL A 16 20.03 -27.78 -13.51
N GLY A 17 19.68 -26.50 -13.33
CA GLY A 17 20.59 -25.40 -13.04
C GLY A 17 21.31 -24.80 -14.25
N ARG A 18 20.94 -25.18 -15.48
CA ARG A 18 21.53 -24.64 -16.70
C ARG A 18 20.94 -23.27 -17.01
N ILE A 19 21.78 -22.34 -17.45
CA ILE A 19 21.34 -21.00 -17.84
C ILE A 19 20.60 -21.09 -19.17
N VAL A 20 19.30 -20.80 -19.14
CA VAL A 20 18.40 -20.81 -20.32
C VAL A 20 18.05 -19.40 -20.82
N GLY A 21 18.25 -18.38 -19.97
CA GLY A 21 18.04 -16.98 -20.32
C GLY A 21 18.95 -16.05 -19.52
N TRP A 22 19.22 -14.85 -20.05
CA TRP A 22 20.02 -13.84 -19.37
C TRP A 22 19.68 -12.42 -19.82
N HIS A 23 20.02 -11.47 -18.96
CA HIS A 23 19.87 -10.04 -19.22
C HIS A 23 21.16 -9.29 -18.86
N SER A 24 21.63 -8.41 -19.75
CA SER A 24 22.80 -7.60 -19.46
C SER A 24 22.48 -6.55 -18.39
N LEU A 25 23.52 -6.02 -17.72
CA LEU A 25 23.34 -4.92 -16.77
C LEU A 25 22.75 -3.67 -17.44
N VAL A 26 23.23 -3.34 -18.64
CA VAL A 26 22.75 -2.21 -19.44
C VAL A 26 21.26 -2.39 -19.76
N ASP A 27 20.86 -3.58 -20.18
CA ASP A 27 19.47 -3.83 -20.58
C ASP A 27 18.50 -3.79 -19.40
N HIS A 28 18.89 -4.37 -18.25
CA HIS A 28 18.07 -4.29 -17.04
C HIS A 28 17.95 -2.86 -16.54
N SER A 29 19.06 -2.13 -16.53
CA SER A 29 19.08 -0.73 -16.12
C SER A 29 18.22 0.13 -17.03
N ALA A 30 18.18 -0.18 -18.34
CA ALA A 30 17.29 0.49 -19.29
C ALA A 30 15.81 0.23 -18.98
N ASP A 31 15.45 -1.00 -18.60
CA ASP A 31 14.09 -1.35 -18.18
C ASP A 31 13.66 -0.54 -16.96
N VAL A 32 14.47 -0.53 -15.90
CA VAL A 32 14.18 0.18 -14.66
C VAL A 32 14.07 1.69 -14.89
N ALA A 33 15.02 2.29 -15.62
CA ALA A 33 15.00 3.71 -15.93
C ALA A 33 13.78 4.12 -16.78
N ALA A 34 13.38 3.27 -17.73
CA ALA A 34 12.18 3.51 -18.52
C ALA A 34 10.91 3.45 -17.65
N VAL A 35 10.83 2.51 -16.70
CA VAL A 35 9.70 2.44 -15.75
C VAL A 35 9.68 3.65 -14.83
N VAL A 36 10.84 4.12 -14.32
CA VAL A 36 10.92 5.36 -13.53
C VAL A 36 10.39 6.55 -14.34
N GLY A 37 10.84 6.72 -15.58
CA GLY A 37 10.33 7.77 -16.46
C GLY A 37 8.82 7.68 -16.67
N ALA A 38 8.29 6.47 -16.91
CA ALA A 38 6.85 6.24 -17.10
C ALA A 38 6.01 6.50 -15.83
N LEU A 39 6.54 6.22 -14.64
CA LEU A 39 5.91 6.53 -13.35
C LEU A 39 5.91 8.04 -13.06
N LEU A 40 7.01 8.72 -13.35
CA LEU A 40 7.17 10.16 -13.11
C LEU A 40 6.29 11.04 -14.00
N VAL A 41 5.78 10.52 -15.11
CA VAL A 41 4.81 11.22 -15.95
C VAL A 41 3.35 10.89 -15.60
N GLN A 42 3.10 9.97 -14.68
CA GLN A 42 1.74 9.75 -14.17
C GLN A 42 1.29 10.97 -13.38
N PRO A 43 0.17 11.64 -13.74
CA PRO A 43 -0.16 12.97 -13.23
C PRO A 43 -0.19 13.09 -11.70
N THR A 44 -0.75 12.09 -11.00
CA THR A 44 -0.83 12.15 -9.54
C THR A 44 0.56 11.96 -8.93
N LEU A 45 1.28 10.88 -9.25
CA LEU A 45 2.62 10.63 -8.70
C LEU A 45 3.61 11.78 -9.01
N HIS A 46 3.53 12.35 -10.22
CA HIS A 46 4.28 13.54 -10.60
C HIS A 46 4.08 14.67 -9.59
N ARG A 47 2.81 15.07 -9.36
CA ARG A 47 2.47 16.14 -8.42
C ARG A 47 2.87 15.81 -6.98
N ARG A 48 2.77 14.54 -6.57
CA ARG A 48 3.20 14.10 -5.23
C ARG A 48 4.70 14.26 -5.04
N LEU A 49 5.51 13.87 -6.02
CA LEU A 49 6.96 14.04 -5.94
C LEU A 49 7.38 15.50 -6.08
N ALA A 50 6.68 16.31 -6.88
CA ALA A 50 6.88 17.77 -6.89
C ALA A 50 6.61 18.38 -5.50
N ALA A 51 5.51 17.99 -4.85
CA ALA A 51 5.17 18.48 -3.52
C ALA A 51 6.21 18.08 -2.46
N THR A 52 6.70 16.83 -2.47
CA THR A 52 7.77 16.40 -1.54
C THR A 52 9.11 17.07 -1.81
N ALA A 53 9.33 17.54 -3.05
CA ALA A 53 10.44 18.39 -3.43
C ALA A 53 10.29 19.87 -3.02
N GLY A 54 9.12 20.27 -2.50
CA GLY A 54 8.81 21.69 -2.25
C GLY A 54 8.68 22.52 -3.53
N ARG A 55 8.34 21.88 -4.66
CA ARG A 55 8.24 22.49 -5.98
C ARG A 55 6.80 22.44 -6.51
N PRO A 56 6.39 23.42 -7.34
CA PRO A 56 5.07 23.37 -7.97
C PRO A 56 4.95 22.25 -9.01
N ASP A 57 6.06 21.86 -9.63
CA ASP A 57 6.13 20.87 -10.70
C ASP A 57 7.53 20.27 -10.81
N LEU A 58 7.68 19.14 -11.52
CA LEU A 58 8.98 18.59 -11.89
C LEU A 58 9.23 18.81 -13.39
N ASP A 59 10.23 19.62 -13.73
CA ASP A 59 10.58 19.85 -15.12
C ASP A 59 11.17 18.61 -15.82
N GLN A 60 11.26 18.68 -17.14
CA GLN A 60 11.76 17.58 -17.98
C GLN A 60 13.22 17.21 -17.67
N ALA A 61 14.07 18.16 -17.30
CA ALA A 61 15.45 17.88 -16.95
C ALA A 61 15.52 17.10 -15.62
N THR A 62 14.72 17.48 -14.63
CA THR A 62 14.58 16.79 -13.34
C THR A 62 14.10 15.36 -13.54
N ILE A 63 13.04 15.14 -14.33
CA ILE A 63 12.55 13.79 -14.65
C ILE A 63 13.64 12.96 -15.35
N ALA A 64 14.32 13.55 -16.34
CA ALA A 64 15.37 12.89 -17.07
C ALA A 64 16.57 12.53 -16.16
N ARG A 65 16.95 13.42 -15.23
CA ARG A 65 18.00 13.18 -14.22
C ARG A 65 17.63 12.04 -13.29
N LEU A 66 16.41 12.00 -12.78
CA LEU A 66 15.92 10.89 -11.95
C LEU A 66 15.93 9.55 -12.70
N ALA A 67 15.51 9.54 -13.97
CA ALA A 67 15.56 8.33 -14.80
C ALA A 67 17.01 7.90 -15.09
N ALA A 68 17.90 8.86 -15.38
CA ALA A 68 19.32 8.64 -15.61
C ALA A 68 20.04 8.10 -14.35
N LEU A 69 19.71 8.62 -13.18
CA LEU A 69 20.23 8.11 -11.91
C LEU A 69 19.74 6.69 -11.63
N SER A 70 18.46 6.42 -11.91
CA SER A 70 17.88 5.07 -11.78
C SER A 70 18.55 4.05 -12.69
N PHE A 71 19.06 4.46 -13.85
CA PHE A 71 19.88 3.62 -14.72
C PHE A 71 21.16 3.14 -14.02
N LEU A 72 21.65 3.84 -13.00
CA LEU A 72 22.86 3.47 -12.26
C LEU A 72 22.59 2.64 -11.00
N HIS A 73 21.33 2.30 -10.68
CA HIS A 73 20.97 1.69 -9.38
C HIS A 73 21.73 0.40 -9.07
N ASP A 74 22.04 -0.40 -10.10
CA ASP A 74 22.59 -1.74 -9.97
C ASP A 74 24.06 -1.85 -10.44
N ILE A 75 24.78 -0.73 -10.62
CA ILE A 75 26.19 -0.72 -11.11
C ILE A 75 27.12 -1.61 -10.28
N GLY A 76 26.76 -1.82 -9.02
CA GLY A 76 27.46 -2.73 -8.13
C GLY A 76 27.56 -4.18 -8.63
N LYS A 77 26.67 -4.61 -9.53
CA LYS A 77 26.70 -5.97 -10.12
C LYS A 77 27.94 -6.22 -10.99
N ALA A 78 28.67 -5.17 -11.36
CA ALA A 78 29.96 -5.31 -12.06
C ALA A 78 31.04 -5.98 -11.21
N ASN A 79 30.93 -5.94 -9.88
CA ASN A 79 31.92 -6.55 -9.00
C ASN A 79 32.08 -8.05 -9.30
N ARG A 80 33.32 -8.56 -9.20
CA ARG A 80 33.64 -9.95 -9.55
C ARG A 80 32.86 -10.98 -8.72
N GLY A 81 32.61 -10.68 -7.45
CA GLY A 81 31.90 -11.59 -6.55
C GLY A 81 30.47 -11.84 -7.02
N PHE A 82 29.78 -10.79 -7.49
CA PHE A 82 28.46 -10.92 -8.09
C PHE A 82 28.54 -11.65 -9.45
N ARG A 83 29.45 -11.24 -10.34
CA ARG A 83 29.61 -11.87 -11.66
C ARG A 83 29.93 -13.37 -11.59
N ALA A 84 30.65 -13.80 -10.55
CA ALA A 84 30.96 -15.20 -10.30
C ALA A 84 29.72 -16.10 -10.12
N ARG A 85 28.54 -15.52 -9.77
CA ARG A 85 27.27 -16.24 -9.59
C ARG A 85 26.68 -16.83 -10.89
N VAL A 86 27.34 -16.63 -12.04
CA VAL A 86 27.15 -17.49 -13.23
C VAL A 86 27.37 -18.96 -12.88
N ASP A 87 28.24 -19.23 -11.90
CA ASP A 87 28.33 -20.51 -11.22
C ASP A 87 27.40 -20.52 -10.00
N ALA A 88 26.43 -21.43 -9.97
CA ALA A 88 25.48 -21.55 -8.86
C ALA A 88 26.14 -21.96 -7.53
N ARG A 89 27.40 -22.42 -7.57
CA ARG A 89 28.20 -22.80 -6.40
C ARG A 89 29.12 -21.68 -5.89
N ALA A 90 29.15 -20.52 -6.56
CA ALA A 90 30.00 -19.41 -6.14
C ALA A 90 29.56 -18.81 -4.80
N GLU A 91 30.50 -18.16 -4.11
CA GLU A 91 30.22 -17.39 -2.90
C GLU A 91 29.16 -16.30 -3.17
N LEU A 92 28.19 -16.16 -2.26
CA LEU A 92 27.12 -15.19 -2.40
C LEU A 92 27.60 -13.79 -1.99
N VAL A 93 28.32 -13.11 -2.89
CA VAL A 93 28.83 -11.75 -2.66
C VAL A 93 27.81 -10.72 -3.12
N GLY A 94 27.37 -9.82 -2.23
CA GLY A 94 26.40 -8.77 -2.58
C GLY A 94 26.92 -7.80 -3.65
N HIS A 95 26.08 -6.83 -4.02
CA HIS A 95 26.46 -5.81 -5.00
C HIS A 95 26.23 -4.38 -4.55
N ILE A 96 25.36 -4.13 -3.57
CA ILE A 96 25.01 -2.78 -3.15
C ILE A 96 25.87 -2.28 -1.99
N ASP A 97 25.91 -3.01 -0.87
CA ASP A 97 26.73 -2.59 0.28
C ASP A 97 28.24 -2.62 -0.08
N GLN A 98 28.63 -3.46 -1.05
CA GLN A 98 29.99 -3.53 -1.59
C GLN A 98 30.43 -2.23 -2.30
N LEU A 99 29.48 -1.42 -2.78
CA LEU A 99 29.77 -0.09 -3.32
C LEU A 99 30.11 0.90 -2.21
N ALA A 100 29.64 0.70 -0.98
CA ALA A 100 29.95 1.64 0.10
C ALA A 100 31.44 1.68 0.38
N TRP A 101 32.12 0.53 0.28
CA TRP A 101 33.57 0.47 0.34
C TRP A 101 34.24 1.33 -0.75
N VAL A 102 33.70 1.32 -1.99
CA VAL A 102 34.23 2.15 -3.10
C VAL A 102 34.06 3.65 -2.81
N PHE A 103 32.89 4.06 -2.34
CA PHE A 103 32.55 5.48 -2.21
C PHE A 103 32.93 6.12 -0.86
N TYR A 104 33.05 5.35 0.23
CA TYR A 104 33.32 5.88 1.58
C TYR A 104 34.69 5.49 2.17
N ASP A 105 35.42 4.51 1.62
CA ASP A 105 36.76 4.14 2.13
C ASP A 105 37.86 4.95 1.45
N ASP A 106 38.18 6.13 2.00
CA ASP A 106 39.23 7.00 1.49
C ASP A 106 40.65 6.44 1.64
N ARG A 107 40.85 5.41 2.46
CA ARG A 107 42.20 4.88 2.72
C ARG A 107 42.67 3.91 1.66
N PHE A 108 41.74 3.16 1.07
CA PHE A 108 42.07 2.02 0.21
C PHE A 108 41.30 1.97 -1.11
N ALA A 109 40.24 2.76 -1.28
CA ALA A 109 39.41 2.73 -2.48
C ALA A 109 39.55 3.96 -3.38
N GLY A 110 40.44 4.92 -3.05
CA GLY A 110 40.64 6.18 -3.80
C GLY A 110 40.81 5.96 -5.30
N ASP A 111 41.81 5.18 -5.71
CA ASP A 111 42.11 4.92 -7.13
C ASP A 111 40.93 4.25 -7.86
N ILE A 112 40.26 3.29 -7.20
CA ILE A 112 39.10 2.59 -7.78
C ILE A 112 37.91 3.53 -7.92
N ARG A 113 37.69 4.41 -6.93
CA ARG A 113 36.62 5.40 -6.94
C ARG A 113 36.85 6.43 -8.04
N GLU A 114 38.06 6.98 -8.15
CA GLU A 114 38.42 7.92 -9.21
C GLU A 114 38.25 7.29 -10.60
N HIS A 115 38.73 6.04 -10.76
CA HIS A 115 38.54 5.32 -12.01
C HIS A 115 37.06 5.06 -12.32
N MET A 116 36.23 4.76 -11.32
CA MET A 116 34.78 4.59 -11.50
C MET A 116 34.09 5.90 -11.87
N ILE A 117 34.48 7.01 -11.24
CA ILE A 117 33.99 8.36 -11.56
C ILE A 117 34.33 8.68 -13.02
N GLU A 118 35.56 8.41 -13.47
CA GLU A 118 36.00 8.64 -14.85
C GLU A 118 35.22 7.78 -15.85
N VAL A 119 35.20 6.45 -15.65
CA VAL A 119 34.58 5.51 -16.59
C VAL A 119 33.08 5.76 -16.72
N LEU A 120 32.38 6.04 -15.62
CA LEU A 120 30.94 6.33 -15.64
C LEU A 120 30.63 7.81 -15.92
N GLY A 121 31.62 8.71 -15.87
CA GLY A 121 31.42 10.16 -16.00
C GLY A 121 30.59 10.76 -14.87
N LEU A 122 30.81 10.32 -13.63
CA LEU A 122 30.02 10.77 -12.47
C LEU A 122 30.37 12.20 -12.04
N ASP A 123 31.55 12.70 -12.44
CA ASP A 123 31.96 14.10 -12.27
C ASP A 123 30.96 15.07 -12.91
N ARG A 124 30.39 14.68 -14.05
CA ARG A 124 29.43 15.48 -14.82
C ARG A 124 28.05 15.59 -14.17
N ILE A 125 27.75 14.76 -13.17
CA ILE A 125 26.44 14.75 -12.49
C ILE A 125 26.52 15.32 -11.08
N VAL A 126 27.70 15.68 -10.58
CA VAL A 126 27.87 16.26 -9.23
C VAL A 126 27.05 17.54 -9.07
N GLU A 127 26.99 18.38 -10.11
CA GLU A 127 26.22 19.62 -10.12
C GLU A 127 24.70 19.39 -10.19
N TRP A 128 24.23 18.15 -10.34
CA TRP A 128 22.81 17.84 -10.35
C TRP A 128 22.18 17.87 -8.97
N PHE A 129 22.92 18.07 -7.87
CA PHE A 129 22.39 17.97 -6.51
C PHE A 129 22.51 19.30 -5.75
N GLU A 130 21.49 19.67 -4.97
CA GLU A 130 21.56 20.83 -4.07
C GLU A 130 22.51 20.59 -2.87
N GLY A 131 22.86 19.34 -2.58
CA GLY A 131 23.74 18.91 -1.48
C GLY A 131 24.82 17.93 -1.96
N GLU A 132 25.35 17.11 -1.05
CA GLU A 132 26.39 16.15 -1.40
C GLU A 132 25.82 15.02 -2.29
N ALA A 133 26.50 14.75 -3.41
CA ALA A 133 26.09 13.69 -4.33
C ALA A 133 26.00 12.31 -3.65
N LEU A 134 26.83 12.07 -2.63
CA LEU A 134 26.85 10.83 -1.84
C LEU A 134 25.52 10.56 -1.11
N ASP A 135 24.82 11.61 -0.66
CA ASP A 135 23.52 11.46 0.00
C ASP A 135 22.50 10.85 -0.97
N PHE A 136 22.46 11.35 -2.21
CA PHE A 136 21.55 10.86 -3.23
C PHE A 136 21.94 9.47 -3.74
N LEU A 137 23.24 9.13 -3.77
CA LEU A 137 23.67 7.75 -4.01
C LEU A 137 23.15 6.81 -2.93
N GLY A 138 23.08 7.24 -1.67
CA GLY A 138 22.41 6.50 -0.61
C GLY A 138 20.93 6.22 -0.89
N VAL A 139 20.22 7.17 -1.50
CA VAL A 139 18.83 6.99 -1.97
C VAL A 139 18.74 5.95 -3.08
N LEU A 140 19.63 6.05 -4.07
CA LEU A 140 19.71 5.14 -5.21
C LEU A 140 19.97 3.69 -4.76
N PHE A 141 20.88 3.51 -3.80
CA PHE A 141 21.30 2.20 -3.29
C PHE A 141 20.37 1.66 -2.19
N ALA A 142 19.37 2.42 -1.75
CA ALA A 142 18.34 1.92 -0.85
C ALA A 142 17.29 1.02 -1.53
N HIS A 143 17.36 0.80 -2.84
CA HIS A 143 16.32 0.09 -3.63
C HIS A 143 16.11 -1.39 -3.26
N HIS A 144 16.99 -2.02 -2.47
CA HIS A 144 16.75 -3.34 -1.86
C HIS A 144 15.88 -3.28 -0.59
N GLY A 145 15.34 -2.09 -0.29
CA GLY A 145 14.35 -1.86 0.75
C GLY A 145 14.92 -1.59 2.13
N ARG A 146 16.17 -1.13 2.23
CA ARG A 146 16.74 -0.57 3.46
C ARG A 146 17.69 0.56 3.09
N PRO A 147 17.92 1.55 3.97
CA PRO A 147 18.99 2.52 3.77
C PRO A 147 20.33 1.83 3.48
N TRP A 148 21.15 2.47 2.66
CA TRP A 148 22.45 1.93 2.26
C TRP A 148 23.35 1.75 3.49
N ASN A 149 23.91 0.55 3.65
CA ASN A 149 24.81 0.29 4.76
C ASN A 149 26.22 0.77 4.42
N VAL A 150 26.62 1.89 5.00
CA VAL A 150 27.94 2.50 4.77
C VAL A 150 29.09 1.83 5.53
N GLU A 151 28.78 0.96 6.50
CA GLU A 151 29.76 0.15 7.23
C GLU A 151 30.08 -1.15 6.48
N ALA A 152 30.68 -1.03 5.29
CA ALA A 152 31.04 -2.19 4.48
C ALA A 152 32.43 -2.76 4.81
N PRO A 153 32.61 -4.10 4.78
CA PRO A 153 33.93 -4.71 4.88
C PRO A 153 34.79 -4.35 3.67
N ASN A 154 36.11 -4.50 3.79
CA ASN A 154 37.03 -4.27 2.67
C ASN A 154 36.66 -5.16 1.47
N CYS A 155 36.28 -4.52 0.36
CA CYS A 155 35.83 -5.18 -0.87
C CYS A 155 36.85 -5.11 -2.01
N HIS A 156 38.10 -4.71 -1.75
CA HIS A 156 39.16 -4.52 -2.75
C HIS A 156 39.27 -5.68 -3.74
N ARG A 157 39.29 -6.93 -3.25
CA ARG A 157 39.44 -8.14 -4.08
C ARG A 157 38.38 -8.28 -5.20
N TYR A 158 37.22 -7.65 -5.05
CA TYR A 158 36.12 -7.71 -6.00
C TYR A 158 36.13 -6.62 -7.07
N TRP A 159 36.95 -5.58 -6.88
CA TRP A 159 37.01 -4.38 -7.71
C TRP A 159 38.40 -4.11 -8.32
N GLU A 160 39.47 -4.60 -7.68
CA GLU A 160 40.86 -4.51 -8.17
C GLU A 160 40.98 -5.00 -9.62
N ALA A 161 41.60 -4.26 -10.54
CA ALA A 161 41.78 -4.69 -11.93
C ALA A 161 42.71 -5.92 -12.07
N ARG A 162 42.42 -6.84 -13.00
CA ARG A 162 43.27 -7.99 -13.35
C ARG A 162 43.42 -8.07 -14.87
N PRO A 163 44.49 -8.71 -15.39
CA PRO A 163 44.66 -8.89 -16.83
C PRO A 163 43.43 -9.54 -17.48
N GLY A 164 42.75 -8.80 -18.36
CA GLY A 164 41.56 -9.26 -19.07
C GLY A 164 40.27 -9.32 -18.24
N ASP A 165 40.24 -8.73 -17.04
CA ASP A 165 39.06 -8.65 -16.18
C ASP A 165 39.15 -7.42 -15.28
N ASP A 166 38.52 -6.32 -15.67
CA ASP A 166 38.48 -5.07 -14.93
C ASP A 166 37.02 -4.67 -14.67
N PRO A 167 36.50 -4.92 -13.45
CA PRO A 167 35.11 -4.60 -13.08
C PRO A 167 34.70 -3.16 -13.33
N VAL A 168 35.62 -2.21 -13.20
CA VAL A 168 35.31 -0.79 -13.38
C VAL A 168 35.32 -0.45 -14.86
N ALA A 169 36.36 -0.85 -15.60
CA ALA A 169 36.40 -0.62 -17.05
C ALA A 169 35.24 -1.32 -17.80
N ASP A 170 34.77 -2.47 -17.31
CA ASP A 170 33.62 -3.19 -17.85
C ASP A 170 32.31 -2.39 -17.76
N LEU A 171 32.25 -1.32 -16.97
CA LEU A 171 31.11 -0.39 -16.90
C LEU A 171 31.09 0.63 -18.06
N ALA A 172 32.12 0.72 -18.90
CA ALA A 172 32.16 1.68 -20.02
C ALA A 172 30.91 1.66 -20.94
N PRO A 173 30.27 0.52 -21.23
CA PRO A 173 29.00 0.50 -21.97
C PRO A 173 27.85 1.24 -21.27
N MET A 174 27.84 1.29 -19.93
CA MET A 174 26.86 2.07 -19.17
C MET A 174 27.02 3.57 -19.44
N ARG A 175 28.25 4.08 -19.51
CA ARG A 175 28.52 5.48 -19.86
C ARG A 175 28.05 5.83 -21.27
N ALA A 176 28.39 4.99 -22.25
CA ALA A 176 27.95 5.19 -23.63
C ALA A 176 26.41 5.18 -23.73
N ALA A 177 25.75 4.28 -23.00
CA ALA A 177 24.30 4.22 -22.92
C ALA A 177 23.68 5.45 -22.23
N LEU A 178 24.30 5.92 -21.13
CA LEU A 178 23.87 7.11 -20.40
C LEU A 178 23.88 8.35 -21.31
N ASP A 179 24.99 8.57 -22.02
CA ASP A 179 25.16 9.68 -22.96
C ASP A 179 24.19 9.60 -24.14
N ARG A 180 23.92 8.39 -24.65
CA ARG A 180 22.99 8.18 -25.77
C ARG A 180 21.54 8.40 -25.38
N TRP A 181 21.10 7.90 -24.22
CA TRP A 181 19.69 7.79 -23.88
C TRP A 181 19.13 8.93 -23.05
N PHE A 182 19.97 9.64 -22.29
CA PHE A 182 19.56 10.63 -21.31
C PHE A 182 20.13 12.02 -21.62
N VAL A 183 20.20 12.40 -22.90
CA VAL A 183 20.69 13.72 -23.34
C VAL A 183 20.00 14.86 -22.58
N THR A 184 18.69 14.77 -22.36
CA THR A 184 17.90 15.78 -21.62
C THR A 184 18.32 15.91 -20.16
N ALA A 185 18.88 14.87 -19.53
CA ALA A 185 19.33 14.94 -18.14
C ALA A 185 20.54 15.88 -17.97
N PHE A 186 21.37 15.98 -19.01
CA PHE A 186 22.54 16.85 -19.07
C PHE A 186 22.25 18.25 -19.62
N ALA A 187 20.99 18.56 -19.94
CA ALA A 187 20.58 19.92 -20.26
C ALA A 187 20.58 20.80 -19.00
N ASP A 188 20.62 22.12 -19.21
CA ASP A 188 20.46 23.10 -18.14
C ASP A 188 19.11 22.90 -17.44
N GLY A 189 19.13 22.94 -16.11
CA GLY A 189 17.95 22.69 -15.29
C GLY A 189 18.30 22.73 -13.80
N PRO A 190 17.30 22.92 -12.92
CA PRO A 190 17.54 23.07 -11.49
C PRO A 190 18.14 21.79 -10.89
N ALA A 191 19.00 21.95 -9.90
CA ALA A 191 19.53 20.83 -9.14
C ALA A 191 18.39 19.99 -8.53
N LEU A 192 18.65 18.74 -8.19
CA LEU A 192 17.73 17.83 -7.53
C LEU A 192 17.58 18.25 -6.06
N PRO A 193 16.34 18.26 -5.53
CA PRO A 193 16.08 18.67 -4.17
C PRO A 193 16.86 17.87 -3.12
N GLY A 194 17.41 18.56 -2.13
CA GLY A 194 17.98 17.96 -0.93
C GLY A 194 16.95 17.55 0.14
N ALA A 195 15.64 17.60 -0.18
CA ALA A 195 14.57 17.38 0.78
C ALA A 195 14.42 15.89 1.17
N PRO A 196 14.44 15.52 2.47
CA PRO A 196 14.30 14.13 2.90
C PRO A 196 13.00 13.45 2.43
N ALA A 197 11.89 14.20 2.41
CA ALA A 197 10.61 13.69 1.91
C ALA A 197 10.69 13.29 0.42
N PHE A 198 11.40 14.08 -0.39
CA PHE A 198 11.65 13.77 -1.79
C PHE A 198 12.53 12.53 -1.95
N HIS A 199 13.60 12.42 -1.17
CA HIS A 199 14.47 11.24 -1.18
C HIS A 199 13.72 9.96 -0.82
N HIS A 200 12.90 9.97 0.23
CA HIS A 200 12.09 8.83 0.61
C HIS A 200 11.05 8.45 -0.45
N ALA A 201 10.40 9.44 -1.07
CA ALA A 201 9.45 9.21 -2.15
C ALA A 201 10.13 8.63 -3.39
N PHE A 202 11.28 9.17 -3.79
CA PHE A 202 12.03 8.68 -4.94
C PHE A 202 12.61 7.28 -4.70
N ALA A 203 13.13 6.98 -3.50
CA ALA A 203 13.58 5.64 -3.15
C ALA A 203 12.46 4.61 -3.33
N GLY A 204 11.25 4.92 -2.84
CA GLY A 204 10.11 4.02 -3.01
C GLY A 204 9.67 3.86 -4.46
N LEU A 205 9.72 4.94 -5.26
CA LEU A 205 9.41 4.91 -6.69
C LEU A 205 10.42 4.03 -7.45
N LEU A 206 11.71 4.18 -7.16
CA LEU A 206 12.77 3.36 -7.75
C LEU A 206 12.60 1.88 -7.40
N MET A 207 12.25 1.56 -6.14
CA MET A 207 11.95 0.19 -5.74
C MET A 207 10.78 -0.42 -6.52
N LEU A 208 9.71 0.36 -6.74
CA LEU A 208 8.57 -0.08 -7.53
C LEU A 208 8.99 -0.32 -8.99
N ALA A 209 9.80 0.59 -9.54
CA ALA A 209 10.31 0.49 -10.90
C ALA A 209 11.25 -0.70 -11.10
N ASP A 210 12.16 -0.96 -10.15
CA ASP A 210 13.02 -2.14 -10.17
C ASP A 210 12.17 -3.41 -10.13
N TRP A 211 11.15 -3.49 -9.28
CA TRP A 211 10.31 -4.68 -9.22
C TRP A 211 9.53 -4.94 -10.50
N LEU A 212 9.03 -3.90 -11.16
CA LEU A 212 8.35 -4.02 -12.46
C LEU A 212 9.33 -4.37 -13.58
N GLY A 213 10.46 -3.66 -13.69
CA GLY A 213 11.53 -3.95 -14.64
C GLY A 213 12.24 -5.28 -14.37
N SER A 214 12.09 -5.81 -13.15
CA SER A 214 12.61 -7.10 -12.73
C SER A 214 11.73 -8.29 -13.13
N ASP A 215 10.45 -8.06 -13.39
CA ASP A 215 9.48 -9.10 -13.72
C ASP A 215 9.64 -9.58 -15.17
N VAL A 216 9.95 -10.86 -15.38
CA VAL A 216 10.27 -11.41 -16.71
C VAL A 216 9.05 -11.55 -17.62
N ASP A 217 7.86 -11.60 -17.03
CA ASP A 217 6.61 -11.66 -17.79
C ASP A 217 6.23 -10.27 -18.33
N LEU A 218 6.58 -9.20 -17.58
CA LEU A 218 6.43 -7.82 -18.02
C LEU A 218 7.59 -7.36 -18.93
N PHE A 219 8.82 -7.76 -18.59
CA PHE A 219 10.04 -7.39 -19.30
C PHE A 219 10.85 -8.65 -19.65
N PRO A 220 10.57 -9.27 -20.80
CA PRO A 220 11.28 -10.45 -21.27
C PRO A 220 12.80 -10.21 -21.37
N LEU A 221 13.57 -11.25 -21.03
CA LEU A 221 15.02 -11.24 -21.08
C LEU A 221 15.52 -10.98 -22.50
N ALA A 222 16.46 -10.06 -22.67
CA ALA A 222 16.96 -9.69 -24.00
C ALA A 222 17.80 -10.79 -24.65
N ASN A 223 18.47 -11.63 -23.85
CA ASN A 223 19.38 -12.68 -24.33
C ASN A 223 20.46 -12.18 -25.31
N GLY A 224 20.84 -10.90 -25.22
CA GLY A 224 21.78 -10.25 -26.14
C GLY A 224 21.24 -9.97 -27.55
N ALA A 225 19.95 -10.15 -27.79
CA ALA A 225 19.33 -10.00 -29.11
C ALA A 225 18.69 -8.62 -29.36
N CYS A 226 18.60 -7.75 -28.35
CA CYS A 226 17.93 -6.47 -28.46
C CYS A 226 18.89 -5.37 -28.94
N ALA A 227 18.72 -4.90 -30.17
CA ALA A 227 19.58 -3.84 -30.74
C ALA A 227 19.41 -2.47 -30.06
N ASP A 228 18.21 -2.15 -29.57
CA ASP A 228 17.95 -0.92 -28.81
C ASP A 228 16.97 -1.18 -27.65
N ARG A 229 17.51 -1.60 -26.50
CA ARG A 229 16.69 -1.95 -25.35
C ARG A 229 15.89 -0.79 -24.79
N MET A 230 16.43 0.42 -24.76
CA MET A 230 15.72 1.58 -24.21
C MET A 230 14.44 1.92 -25.00
N ALA A 231 14.49 1.84 -26.33
CA ALA A 231 13.31 2.08 -27.17
C ALA A 231 12.20 1.03 -26.91
N PHE A 232 12.58 -0.23 -26.72
CA PHE A 232 11.67 -1.28 -26.28
C PHE A 232 11.12 -0.98 -24.86
N ALA A 233 12.02 -0.71 -23.92
CA ALA A 233 11.73 -0.52 -22.50
C ALA A 233 10.74 0.62 -22.27
N ARG A 234 10.87 1.76 -22.97
CA ARG A 234 9.93 2.88 -22.88
C ARG A 234 8.50 2.47 -23.27
N ARG A 235 8.33 1.80 -24.41
CA ARG A 235 7.02 1.28 -24.84
C ARG A 235 6.49 0.20 -23.91
N GLN A 236 7.37 -0.64 -23.38
CA GLN A 236 6.98 -1.74 -22.50
C GLN A 236 6.58 -1.24 -21.10
N ALA A 237 7.25 -0.20 -20.59
CA ALA A 237 6.91 0.43 -19.32
C ALA A 237 5.49 1.00 -19.33
N GLU A 238 5.10 1.73 -20.38
CA GLU A 238 3.73 2.23 -20.54
C GLU A 238 2.69 1.09 -20.58
N LYS A 239 3.03 -0.04 -21.20
CA LYS A 239 2.15 -1.22 -21.22
C LYS A 239 2.08 -1.89 -19.86
N ALA A 240 3.22 -2.07 -19.19
CA ALA A 240 3.31 -2.70 -17.88
C ALA A 240 2.51 -1.91 -16.84
N LEU A 241 2.65 -0.58 -16.79
CA LEU A 241 1.89 0.30 -15.91
C LEU A 241 0.38 0.18 -16.13
N ARG A 242 -0.07 0.10 -17.39
CA ARG A 242 -1.47 -0.15 -17.74
C ARG A 242 -1.96 -1.52 -17.28
N ILE A 243 -1.18 -2.57 -17.53
CA ILE A 243 -1.53 -3.94 -17.17
C ILE A 243 -1.69 -4.07 -15.64
N VAL A 244 -0.73 -3.57 -14.86
CA VAL A 244 -0.78 -3.66 -13.39
C VAL A 244 -1.71 -2.61 -12.74
N GLY A 245 -2.25 -1.68 -13.54
CA GLY A 245 -3.20 -0.64 -13.10
C GLY A 245 -2.58 0.55 -12.34
N LEU A 246 -1.28 0.81 -12.54
CA LEU A 246 -0.62 2.02 -12.07
C LEU A 246 -0.93 3.24 -12.96
N ASP A 247 -1.20 3.01 -14.25
CA ASP A 247 -1.82 4.01 -15.13
C ASP A 247 -3.34 3.96 -14.96
N ALA A 248 -3.91 5.01 -14.37
CA ALA A 248 -5.34 5.13 -14.10
C ALA A 248 -6.12 5.82 -15.24
N GLU A 249 -5.43 6.33 -16.27
CA GLU A 249 -6.05 7.11 -17.33
C GLU A 249 -7.10 6.32 -18.11
N PRO A 250 -6.90 5.03 -18.48
CA PRO A 250 -7.95 4.24 -19.14
C PRO A 250 -9.25 4.19 -18.34
N SER A 251 -9.17 3.93 -17.03
CA SER A 251 -10.35 3.89 -16.14
C SER A 251 -10.98 5.26 -15.94
N ARG A 252 -10.18 6.33 -15.93
CA ARG A 252 -10.64 7.73 -15.81
C ARG A 252 -11.39 8.20 -17.05
N VAL A 253 -10.87 7.87 -18.23
CA VAL A 253 -11.52 8.14 -19.51
C VAL A 253 -12.81 7.34 -19.63
N ALA A 254 -12.80 6.07 -19.23
CA ALA A 254 -14.00 5.21 -19.19
C ALA A 254 -15.11 5.82 -18.33
N LEU A 255 -14.75 6.31 -17.14
CA LEU A 255 -15.68 6.98 -16.23
C LEU A 255 -16.24 8.27 -16.85
N SER A 256 -15.37 9.11 -17.41
CA SER A 256 -15.75 10.39 -18.02
C SER A 256 -16.73 10.23 -19.19
N ARG A 257 -16.61 9.15 -19.98
CA ARG A 257 -17.54 8.81 -21.07
C ARG A 257 -18.97 8.54 -20.59
N ARG A 258 -19.17 8.15 -19.33
CA ARG A 258 -20.52 7.93 -18.76
C ARG A 258 -21.22 9.23 -18.36
N GLY A 259 -20.50 10.35 -18.31
CA GLY A 259 -21.01 11.63 -17.85
C GLY A 259 -20.85 11.82 -16.34
N ALA A 260 -21.61 12.76 -15.78
CA ALA A 260 -21.52 13.12 -14.36
C ALA A 260 -21.85 11.93 -13.45
N LEU A 261 -21.15 11.85 -12.32
CA LEU A 261 -21.39 10.84 -11.28
C LEU A 261 -22.86 10.86 -10.80
N ASP A 262 -23.51 9.70 -10.90
CA ASP A 262 -24.86 9.45 -10.38
C ASP A 262 -24.81 8.51 -9.17
N PHE A 263 -25.26 9.02 -8.02
CA PHE A 263 -25.30 8.27 -6.77
C PHE A 263 -26.24 7.06 -6.87
N ALA A 264 -27.38 7.20 -7.53
CA ALA A 264 -28.38 6.16 -7.61
C ALA A 264 -27.91 4.98 -8.45
N ALA A 265 -27.28 5.25 -9.60
CA ALA A 265 -26.63 4.22 -10.40
C ALA A 265 -25.47 3.53 -9.66
N THR A 266 -24.71 4.29 -8.86
CA THR A 266 -23.51 3.78 -8.16
C THR A 266 -23.87 2.89 -6.97
N PHE A 267 -24.88 3.24 -6.19
CA PHE A 267 -25.22 2.54 -4.94
C PHE A 267 -26.58 1.83 -4.95
N GLY A 268 -27.37 1.98 -6.01
CA GLY A 268 -28.71 1.38 -6.10
C GLY A 268 -29.69 1.97 -5.09
N ARG A 269 -29.49 3.24 -4.69
CA ARG A 269 -30.32 3.96 -3.72
C ARG A 269 -30.70 5.33 -4.27
N PRO A 270 -31.95 5.78 -4.12
CA PRO A 270 -32.46 6.96 -4.84
C PRO A 270 -31.73 8.24 -4.49
N THR A 271 -31.36 8.43 -3.23
CA THR A 271 -30.65 9.62 -2.77
C THR A 271 -29.56 9.29 -1.75
N PRO A 272 -28.48 10.09 -1.74
CA PRO A 272 -27.45 10.02 -0.73
C PRO A 272 -27.92 10.52 0.63
N ARG A 273 -27.37 9.93 1.69
CA ARG A 273 -27.56 10.36 3.08
C ARG A 273 -26.75 11.64 3.35
N PRO A 274 -27.10 12.43 4.38
CA PRO A 274 -26.39 13.68 4.68
C PRO A 274 -24.87 13.53 4.82
N VAL A 275 -24.39 12.45 5.46
CA VAL A 275 -22.95 12.18 5.61
C VAL A 275 -22.26 11.89 4.26
N GLN A 276 -22.98 11.31 3.29
CA GLN A 276 -22.45 10.95 1.98
C GLN A 276 -22.23 12.20 1.11
N GLU A 277 -23.14 13.18 1.19
CA GLU A 277 -22.99 14.43 0.46
C GLU A 277 -21.97 15.36 1.07
N LEU A 278 -21.89 15.36 2.40
CA LEU A 278 -20.97 16.20 3.14
C LEU A 278 -19.50 15.96 2.74
N VAL A 279 -19.13 14.70 2.52
CA VAL A 279 -17.74 14.29 2.26
C VAL A 279 -17.36 14.28 0.78
N ARG A 280 -18.32 14.55 -0.11
CA ARG A 280 -18.09 14.52 -1.57
C ARG A 280 -17.08 15.57 -2.00
N GLU A 281 -17.19 16.79 -1.45
CA GLU A 281 -16.35 17.92 -1.84
C GLU A 281 -15.00 17.94 -1.10
N PRO A 282 -13.91 18.40 -1.74
CA PRO A 282 -12.58 18.46 -1.13
C PRO A 282 -12.41 19.74 -0.30
N GLU A 283 -13.03 19.80 0.88
CA GLU A 283 -12.78 20.89 1.87
C GLU A 283 -11.32 20.90 2.34
N ALA A 284 -10.72 19.72 2.46
CA ALA A 284 -9.32 19.51 2.79
C ALA A 284 -8.83 18.16 2.26
N ASN A 285 -7.50 17.99 2.28
CA ASN A 285 -6.86 16.71 1.96
C ASN A 285 -7.12 15.64 3.03
N LEU A 286 -7.21 16.02 4.31
CA LEU A 286 -7.53 15.14 5.43
C LEU A 286 -8.85 15.54 6.07
N LEU A 287 -9.80 14.60 6.09
CA LEU A 287 -11.10 14.77 6.74
C LEU A 287 -11.29 13.70 7.82
N VAL A 288 -11.97 14.07 8.91
CA VAL A 288 -12.48 13.15 9.93
C VAL A 288 -13.99 13.21 9.93
N VAL A 289 -14.64 12.06 9.90
CA VAL A 289 -16.11 11.95 9.94
C VAL A 289 -16.51 11.11 11.14
N GLU A 290 -17.26 11.75 12.05
CA GLU A 290 -17.81 11.15 13.25
C GLU A 290 -19.32 11.01 13.05
N ALA A 291 -19.79 9.77 12.91
CA ALA A 291 -21.21 9.47 12.73
C ALA A 291 -21.53 8.05 13.16
N GLU A 292 -22.77 7.84 13.62
CA GLU A 292 -23.23 6.55 14.15
C GLU A 292 -23.02 5.39 13.17
N THR A 293 -22.90 4.18 13.70
CA THR A 293 -22.88 2.96 12.90
C THR A 293 -24.17 2.85 12.07
N GLY A 294 -24.06 2.48 10.79
CA GLY A 294 -25.22 2.43 9.90
C GLY A 294 -25.63 3.76 9.27
N SER A 295 -24.95 4.88 9.60
CA SER A 295 -25.16 6.18 8.93
C SER A 295 -24.75 6.21 7.45
N GLY A 296 -24.01 5.22 6.98
CA GLY A 296 -23.54 5.11 5.59
C GLY A 296 -22.14 5.64 5.34
N LYS A 297 -21.26 5.63 6.36
CA LYS A 297 -19.86 6.09 6.28
C LYS A 297 -19.04 5.40 5.18
N THR A 298 -19.24 4.10 4.98
CA THR A 298 -18.54 3.36 3.93
C THR A 298 -18.91 3.90 2.54
N GLU A 299 -20.20 4.02 2.22
CA GLU A 299 -20.65 4.63 0.96
C GLU A 299 -20.17 6.08 0.82
N ALA A 300 -20.11 6.84 1.92
CA ALA A 300 -19.60 8.19 1.93
C ALA A 300 -18.13 8.24 1.45
N ALA A 301 -17.31 7.32 1.96
CA ALA A 301 -15.91 7.19 1.56
C ALA A 301 -15.74 6.76 0.10
N LEU A 302 -16.55 5.81 -0.38
CA LEU A 302 -16.54 5.37 -1.78
C LEU A 302 -17.03 6.47 -2.72
N TRP A 303 -18.03 7.24 -2.30
CA TRP A 303 -18.53 8.37 -3.07
C TRP A 303 -17.50 9.51 -3.16
N ARG A 304 -16.79 9.78 -2.06
CA ARG A 304 -15.63 10.68 -2.08
C ARG A 304 -14.54 10.18 -3.02
N PHE A 305 -14.22 8.89 -2.99
CA PHE A 305 -13.27 8.30 -3.94
C PHE A 305 -13.70 8.56 -5.39
N ALA A 306 -14.95 8.27 -5.75
CA ALA A 306 -15.45 8.51 -7.10
C ALA A 306 -15.25 9.98 -7.53
N SER A 307 -15.56 10.94 -6.64
CA SER A 307 -15.40 12.36 -6.94
C SER A 307 -13.94 12.81 -7.05
N LEU A 308 -13.07 12.39 -6.13
CA LEU A 308 -11.64 12.69 -6.20
C LEU A 308 -10.97 12.04 -7.40
N PHE A 309 -11.40 10.81 -7.73
CA PHE A 309 -10.95 10.10 -8.91
C PHE A 309 -11.42 10.88 -10.14
N GLU A 310 -12.70 11.16 -10.36
CA GLU A 310 -13.17 11.95 -11.52
C GLU A 310 -12.38 13.25 -11.74
N ARG A 311 -12.02 13.97 -10.66
CA ARG A 311 -11.22 15.23 -10.70
C ARG A 311 -9.72 15.04 -10.91
N GLY A 312 -9.25 13.79 -11.01
CA GLY A 312 -7.83 13.46 -11.16
C GLY A 312 -6.98 13.76 -9.93
N LEU A 313 -7.59 13.86 -8.73
CA LEU A 313 -6.89 14.14 -7.47
C LEU A 313 -6.29 12.89 -6.82
N VAL A 314 -6.84 11.72 -7.17
CA VAL A 314 -6.33 10.40 -6.78
C VAL A 314 -6.42 9.45 -7.97
N ASP A 315 -5.54 8.44 -7.98
CA ASP A 315 -5.53 7.38 -8.98
C ASP A 315 -5.98 6.02 -8.40
N GLY A 316 -6.12 5.92 -7.07
CA GLY A 316 -6.48 4.68 -6.41
C GLY A 316 -7.16 4.86 -5.06
N LEU A 317 -7.56 3.73 -4.47
CA LEU A 317 -8.19 3.66 -3.15
C LEU A 317 -7.48 2.63 -2.28
N TYR A 318 -7.09 3.01 -1.07
CA TYR A 318 -6.73 2.06 -0.03
C TYR A 318 -7.73 2.18 1.13
N PHE A 319 -8.59 1.18 1.29
CA PHE A 319 -9.56 1.10 2.38
C PHE A 319 -8.95 0.25 3.50
N ALA A 320 -8.55 0.92 4.58
CA ALA A 320 -7.83 0.38 5.72
C ALA A 320 -8.79 0.08 6.87
N LEU A 321 -8.82 -1.18 7.32
CA LEU A 321 -9.71 -1.69 8.35
C LEU A 321 -8.92 -2.14 9.59
N PRO A 322 -9.53 -2.11 10.80
CA PRO A 322 -8.86 -2.55 12.02
C PRO A 322 -8.65 -4.07 12.06
N THR A 323 -9.46 -4.86 11.34
CA THR A 323 -9.41 -6.33 11.37
C THR A 323 -9.51 -6.94 9.99
N ARG A 324 -8.99 -8.17 9.86
CA ARG A 324 -9.10 -8.97 8.63
C ARG A 324 -10.54 -9.30 8.27
N VAL A 325 -11.41 -9.52 9.27
CA VAL A 325 -12.83 -9.84 9.05
C VAL A 325 -13.55 -8.65 8.44
N ALA A 326 -13.36 -7.46 9.01
CA ALA A 326 -13.90 -6.22 8.44
C ALA A 326 -13.39 -5.97 7.02
N ALA A 327 -12.10 -6.21 6.76
CA ALA A 327 -11.54 -6.09 5.41
C ALA A 327 -12.24 -7.00 4.39
N THR A 328 -12.52 -8.26 4.74
CA THR A 328 -13.23 -9.19 3.84
C THR A 328 -14.66 -8.75 3.53
N GLN A 329 -15.38 -8.20 4.52
CA GLN A 329 -16.74 -7.69 4.31
C GLN A 329 -16.74 -6.44 3.41
N ILE A 330 -15.82 -5.50 3.67
CA ILE A 330 -15.70 -4.26 2.88
C ILE A 330 -15.19 -4.56 1.47
N PHE A 331 -14.35 -5.57 1.28
CA PHE A 331 -13.87 -6.00 -0.03
C PHE A 331 -15.02 -6.32 -1.01
N GLY A 332 -16.05 -7.05 -0.56
CA GLY A 332 -17.24 -7.31 -1.37
C GLY A 332 -17.96 -6.01 -1.78
N ARG A 333 -18.14 -5.08 -0.84
CA ARG A 333 -18.79 -3.80 -1.11
C ARG A 333 -18.00 -2.90 -2.06
N VAL A 334 -16.67 -2.95 -2.01
CA VAL A 334 -15.79 -2.23 -2.94
C VAL A 334 -15.86 -2.83 -4.34
N ASN A 335 -15.95 -4.17 -4.46
CA ASN A 335 -16.20 -4.83 -5.75
C ASN A 335 -17.53 -4.37 -6.36
N ASP A 336 -18.63 -4.42 -5.60
CA ASP A 336 -19.94 -3.99 -6.07
C ASP A 336 -19.94 -2.52 -6.52
N PHE A 337 -19.30 -1.65 -5.74
CA PHE A 337 -19.13 -0.24 -6.08
C PHE A 337 -18.33 -0.06 -7.37
N ARG A 338 -17.18 -0.75 -7.50
CA ARG A 338 -16.33 -0.73 -8.69
C ARG A 338 -17.11 -1.20 -9.93
N ASP A 339 -17.90 -2.26 -9.81
CA ASP A 339 -18.67 -2.82 -10.94
C ASP A 339 -19.81 -1.90 -11.41
N ARG A 340 -20.39 -1.13 -10.49
CA ARG A 340 -21.43 -0.15 -10.82
C ARG A 340 -20.85 1.15 -11.35
N LEU A 341 -19.72 1.60 -10.81
CA LEU A 341 -19.04 2.83 -11.21
C LEU A 341 -18.41 2.68 -12.60
N PHE A 342 -17.65 1.60 -12.82
CA PHE A 342 -16.93 1.34 -14.06
C PHE A 342 -17.69 0.35 -14.95
N ALA A 343 -17.88 0.69 -16.23
CA ALA A 343 -18.57 -0.17 -17.19
C ALA A 343 -17.85 -1.53 -17.37
N ALA A 344 -18.60 -2.59 -17.70
CA ALA A 344 -18.07 -3.95 -17.95
C ALA A 344 -17.23 -3.97 -19.22
N SER A 345 -15.98 -3.56 -19.08
CA SER A 345 -14.97 -3.47 -20.13
C SER A 345 -13.60 -3.77 -19.51
N GLY A 346 -12.58 -3.98 -20.35
CA GLY A 346 -11.19 -4.13 -19.88
C GLY A 346 -10.60 -2.89 -19.20
N GLU A 347 -11.38 -1.82 -19.02
CA GLU A 347 -10.98 -0.56 -18.38
C GLU A 347 -11.32 -0.53 -16.87
N ARG A 348 -11.84 -1.62 -16.30
CA ARG A 348 -12.15 -1.74 -14.86
C ARG A 348 -10.89 -1.91 -14.02
N PRO A 349 -10.66 -1.07 -13.00
CA PRO A 349 -9.55 -1.28 -12.07
C PRO A 349 -9.80 -2.52 -11.19
N ALA A 350 -8.77 -3.32 -11.02
CA ALA A 350 -8.79 -4.49 -10.14
C ALA A 350 -8.89 -4.07 -8.66
N VAL A 351 -9.62 -4.86 -7.87
CA VAL A 351 -9.76 -4.71 -6.42
C VAL A 351 -9.01 -5.83 -5.73
N VAL A 352 -7.99 -5.49 -4.95
CA VAL A 352 -7.15 -6.46 -4.23
C VAL A 352 -7.55 -6.55 -2.77
N LEU A 353 -7.72 -7.78 -2.26
CA LEU A 353 -7.81 -8.02 -0.82
C LEU A 353 -6.39 -8.03 -0.23
N ALA A 354 -6.00 -6.90 0.35
CA ALA A 354 -4.69 -6.66 0.97
C ALA A 354 -4.59 -7.29 2.38
N VAL A 355 -4.90 -8.59 2.47
CA VAL A 355 -4.80 -9.39 3.70
C VAL A 355 -3.79 -10.51 3.48
N PRO A 356 -2.61 -10.48 4.17
CA PRO A 356 -1.58 -11.49 3.97
C PRO A 356 -2.10 -12.92 4.12
N GLY A 357 -1.79 -13.75 3.12
CA GLY A 357 -2.23 -15.15 3.04
C GLY A 357 -3.60 -15.36 2.39
N GLN A 358 -4.32 -14.28 2.04
CA GLN A 358 -5.56 -14.35 1.27
C GLN A 358 -5.34 -13.74 -0.11
N LEU A 359 -5.06 -14.58 -1.11
CA LEU A 359 -4.86 -14.14 -2.49
C LEU A 359 -6.21 -14.01 -3.19
N ARG A 360 -6.83 -12.84 -3.10
CA ARG A 360 -8.11 -12.57 -3.75
C ARG A 360 -8.05 -11.25 -4.51
N VAL A 361 -8.48 -11.29 -5.77
CA VAL A 361 -8.63 -10.11 -6.62
C VAL A 361 -9.95 -10.23 -7.34
N ASP A 362 -10.79 -9.21 -7.19
CA ASP A 362 -12.16 -9.25 -7.70
C ASP A 362 -12.91 -10.48 -7.17
N ASP A 363 -13.43 -11.30 -8.08
CA ASP A 363 -14.04 -12.61 -7.86
C ASP A 363 -13.05 -13.79 -7.95
N ALA A 364 -11.79 -13.54 -8.35
CA ALA A 364 -10.77 -14.56 -8.51
C ALA A 364 -10.01 -14.88 -7.21
N GLU A 365 -9.71 -16.15 -7.02
CA GLU A 365 -8.89 -16.66 -5.92
C GLU A 365 -7.58 -17.25 -6.47
N GLY A 366 -6.49 -16.95 -5.78
CA GLY A 366 -5.15 -17.42 -6.09
C GLY A 366 -4.65 -18.44 -5.09
N ARG A 367 -3.77 -19.33 -5.54
CA ARG A 367 -3.06 -20.32 -4.72
C ARG A 367 -1.56 -20.11 -4.82
N LEU A 368 -0.89 -20.05 -3.67
CA LEU A 368 0.57 -20.03 -3.63
C LEU A 368 1.13 -21.39 -4.06
N LEU A 369 2.06 -21.34 -5.01
CA LEU A 369 2.86 -22.47 -5.48
C LEU A 369 4.32 -22.36 -4.96
N PRO A 370 5.10 -23.45 -5.00
CA PRO A 370 6.55 -23.40 -4.77
C PRO A 370 7.24 -22.34 -5.64
N GLY A 371 8.36 -21.81 -5.15
CA GLY A 371 9.10 -20.75 -5.84
C GLY A 371 8.43 -19.38 -5.81
N PHE A 372 7.45 -19.17 -4.90
CA PHE A 372 6.69 -17.92 -4.77
C PHE A 372 5.90 -17.52 -6.03
N LYS A 373 5.51 -18.52 -6.82
CA LYS A 373 4.58 -18.35 -7.94
C LYS A 373 3.14 -18.38 -7.43
N VAL A 374 2.23 -17.73 -8.13
CA VAL A 374 0.79 -17.78 -7.84
C VAL A 374 0.06 -18.36 -9.04
N GLU A 375 -0.76 -19.37 -8.76
CA GLU A 375 -1.74 -19.89 -9.70
C GLU A 375 -3.08 -19.21 -9.45
N TRP A 376 -3.75 -18.74 -10.50
CA TRP A 376 -5.07 -18.15 -10.42
C TRP A 376 -6.09 -19.07 -11.11
N ASN A 377 -7.28 -19.19 -10.53
CA ASN A 377 -8.35 -20.02 -11.08
C ASN A 377 -9.06 -19.33 -12.27
N ASP A 378 -8.36 -19.14 -13.39
CA ASP A 378 -8.91 -18.50 -14.59
C ASP A 378 -9.21 -19.52 -15.71
N GLY A 379 -10.34 -19.35 -16.39
CA GLY A 379 -10.61 -20.02 -17.67
C GLY A 379 -9.60 -19.61 -18.74
N SER A 380 -9.28 -20.52 -19.68
CA SER A 380 -8.05 -20.52 -20.48
C SER A 380 -7.84 -19.38 -21.49
N GLU A 381 -8.86 -18.60 -21.84
CA GLU A 381 -8.72 -17.48 -22.77
C GLU A 381 -8.44 -16.19 -21.97
N ASP A 382 -7.25 -15.61 -22.15
CA ASP A 382 -6.67 -14.43 -21.46
C ASP A 382 -6.08 -14.62 -20.05
N ALA A 383 -5.75 -15.85 -19.65
CA ALA A 383 -5.20 -16.14 -18.32
C ALA A 383 -3.91 -15.34 -17.98
N GLU A 384 -3.03 -15.11 -18.96
CA GLU A 384 -1.75 -14.41 -18.72
C GLU A 384 -1.92 -12.91 -18.44
N ALA A 385 -2.71 -12.20 -19.27
CA ALA A 385 -2.99 -10.79 -19.06
C ALA A 385 -3.73 -10.56 -17.73
N LYS A 386 -4.69 -11.45 -17.39
CA LYS A 386 -5.40 -11.44 -16.10
C LYS A 386 -4.46 -11.68 -14.92
N ARG A 387 -3.52 -12.63 -15.03
CA ARG A 387 -2.49 -12.85 -13.99
C ARG A 387 -1.67 -11.59 -13.76
N LEU A 388 -1.18 -10.96 -14.82
CA LEU A 388 -0.33 -9.76 -14.70
C LEU A 388 -1.09 -8.58 -14.09
N ALA A 389 -2.38 -8.43 -14.36
CA ALA A 389 -3.22 -7.44 -13.70
C ALA A 389 -3.34 -7.65 -12.19
N ARG A 390 -3.06 -8.86 -11.70
CA ARG A 390 -3.09 -9.24 -10.27
C ARG A 390 -1.71 -9.19 -9.61
N TRP A 391 -0.70 -8.67 -10.29
CA TRP A 391 0.68 -8.58 -9.80
C TRP A 391 0.80 -7.99 -8.38
N ALA A 392 -0.04 -6.99 -8.06
CA ALA A 392 -0.07 -6.34 -6.75
C ALA A 392 -0.55 -7.26 -5.61
N ALA A 393 -1.38 -8.26 -5.92
CA ALA A 393 -1.95 -9.16 -4.93
C ALA A 393 -1.02 -10.32 -4.54
N GLU A 394 -0.04 -10.66 -5.39
CA GLU A 394 0.78 -11.85 -5.20
C GLU A 394 1.71 -11.78 -3.98
N ARG A 395 2.03 -10.56 -3.51
CA ARG A 395 2.93 -10.36 -2.36
C ARG A 395 2.43 -9.21 -1.48
N PRO A 396 2.45 -9.36 -0.14
CA PRO A 396 2.00 -8.30 0.76
C PRO A 396 2.70 -6.95 0.58
N LYS A 397 3.97 -6.96 0.15
CA LYS A 397 4.73 -5.73 -0.10
C LYS A 397 4.23 -4.93 -1.31
N ARG A 398 3.44 -5.55 -2.20
CA ARG A 398 2.93 -4.95 -3.44
C ARG A 398 1.48 -4.47 -3.32
N TYR A 399 0.78 -4.76 -2.21
CA TYR A 399 -0.64 -4.44 -2.06
C TYR A 399 -0.98 -2.97 -2.33
N LEU A 400 -0.14 -2.05 -1.86
CA LEU A 400 -0.35 -0.61 -2.06
C LEU A 400 -0.08 -0.15 -3.49
N ALA A 401 0.46 -1.00 -4.37
CA ALA A 401 0.56 -0.70 -5.80
C ALA A 401 -0.75 -0.99 -6.55
N ALA A 402 -1.71 -1.67 -5.93
CA ALA A 402 -2.99 -1.98 -6.56
C ALA A 402 -3.79 -0.70 -6.88
N PRO A 403 -4.62 -0.70 -7.94
CA PRO A 403 -5.53 0.41 -8.22
C PRO A 403 -6.50 0.64 -7.06
N LEU A 404 -7.19 -0.41 -6.65
CA LEU A 404 -8.09 -0.44 -5.50
C LEU A 404 -7.64 -1.56 -4.58
N ALA A 405 -7.51 -1.28 -3.29
CA ALA A 405 -7.15 -2.27 -2.29
C ALA A 405 -7.95 -2.09 -1.00
N VAL A 406 -8.35 -3.21 -0.41
CA VAL A 406 -9.04 -3.29 0.88
C VAL A 406 -8.23 -4.19 1.79
N GLY A 407 -7.79 -3.71 2.95
CA GLY A 407 -6.91 -4.50 3.81
C GLY A 407 -6.85 -3.97 5.24
N THR A 408 -5.93 -4.52 6.02
CA THR A 408 -5.75 -4.05 7.40
C THR A 408 -4.92 -2.78 7.43
N VAL A 409 -5.25 -1.86 8.34
CA VAL A 409 -4.53 -0.59 8.53
C VAL A 409 -3.02 -0.79 8.71
N ASP A 410 -2.58 -1.92 9.26
CA ASP A 410 -1.16 -2.28 9.37
C ASP A 410 -0.41 -2.16 8.04
N GLN A 411 -1.00 -2.55 6.90
CA GLN A 411 -0.28 -2.52 5.62
C GLN A 411 0.09 -1.08 5.21
N ALA A 412 -0.75 -0.10 5.53
CA ALA A 412 -0.45 1.31 5.32
C ALA A 412 0.56 1.83 6.36
N LEU A 413 0.39 1.47 7.63
CA LEU A 413 1.31 1.88 8.71
C LEU A 413 2.74 1.35 8.53
N LEU A 414 2.92 0.21 7.86
CA LEU A 414 4.24 -0.28 7.45
C LEU A 414 5.01 0.71 6.56
N GLY A 415 4.34 1.67 5.94
CA GLY A 415 4.97 2.77 5.18
C GLY A 415 5.57 3.87 6.05
N ALA A 416 5.18 3.97 7.33
CA ALA A 416 5.60 5.02 8.26
C ALA A 416 6.58 4.52 9.35
N ILE A 417 6.98 3.26 9.33
CA ILE A 417 7.92 2.69 10.31
C ILE A 417 9.24 2.24 9.66
N ALA A 418 10.30 2.13 10.47
CA ALA A 418 11.64 1.73 10.04
C ALA A 418 11.75 0.22 9.76
N VAL A 419 11.04 -0.26 8.74
CA VAL A 419 11.06 -1.65 8.29
C VAL A 419 11.46 -1.76 6.82
N LYS A 420 11.82 -2.97 6.40
CA LYS A 420 12.21 -3.19 5.00
C LYS A 420 11.07 -2.82 4.05
N HIS A 421 11.39 -2.06 3.02
CA HIS A 421 10.48 -1.59 1.97
C HIS A 421 9.37 -0.64 2.50
N ALA A 422 9.66 0.14 3.55
CA ALA A 422 8.76 1.20 4.00
C ALA A 422 8.60 2.29 2.93
N HIS A 423 9.70 2.75 2.31
CA HIS A 423 9.67 3.75 1.23
C HIS A 423 8.77 3.35 0.06
N LEU A 424 8.87 2.08 -0.38
CA LEU A 424 7.99 1.53 -1.43
C LEU A 424 6.51 1.67 -1.04
N ARG A 425 6.16 1.26 0.19
CA ARG A 425 4.78 1.31 0.67
C ARG A 425 4.26 2.73 0.78
N GLY A 426 5.03 3.62 1.40
CA GLY A 426 4.69 5.03 1.53
C GLY A 426 4.50 5.69 0.16
N THR A 427 5.40 5.45 -0.77
CA THR A 427 5.34 6.02 -2.12
C THR A 427 4.17 5.48 -2.93
N ALA A 428 3.94 4.16 -2.89
CA ALA A 428 2.83 3.54 -3.58
C ALA A 428 1.48 4.09 -3.08
N LEU A 429 1.38 4.40 -1.78
CA LEU A 429 0.18 4.98 -1.16
C LEU A 429 -0.11 6.44 -1.60
N LEU A 430 0.90 7.21 -2.03
CA LEU A 430 0.73 8.66 -2.33
C LEU A 430 -0.32 8.95 -3.42
N ARG A 431 -0.60 7.97 -4.29
CA ARG A 431 -1.62 8.09 -5.36
C ARG A 431 -3.04 7.74 -4.89
N HIS A 432 -3.20 7.19 -3.69
CA HIS A 432 -4.48 6.69 -3.19
C HIS A 432 -5.22 7.73 -2.36
N LEU A 433 -6.55 7.65 -2.38
CA LEU A 433 -7.34 8.02 -1.22
C LEU A 433 -7.10 6.97 -0.12
N LEU A 434 -6.53 7.38 1.00
CA LEU A 434 -6.42 6.55 2.21
C LEU A 434 -7.71 6.69 3.03
N VAL A 435 -8.53 5.66 3.08
CA VAL A 435 -9.67 5.60 4.00
C VAL A 435 -9.26 4.77 5.20
N VAL A 436 -9.34 5.31 6.41
CA VAL A 436 -9.14 4.53 7.64
C VAL A 436 -10.47 4.44 8.35
N ASP A 437 -11.04 3.24 8.39
CA ASP A 437 -12.32 3.01 9.04
C ASP A 437 -12.12 2.59 10.48
N GLU A 438 -13.14 2.89 11.29
CA GLU A 438 -13.17 2.54 12.70
C GLU A 438 -11.90 3.04 13.43
N VAL A 439 -11.59 4.33 13.30
CA VAL A 439 -10.53 4.99 14.07
C VAL A 439 -10.99 5.16 15.51
N HIS A 440 -10.21 4.68 16.49
CA HIS A 440 -10.62 4.59 17.89
C HIS A 440 -9.64 5.26 18.85
N ALA A 441 -10.17 5.82 19.95
CA ALA A 441 -9.39 6.52 20.98
C ALA A 441 -8.51 5.64 21.88
N SER A 442 -8.63 4.31 21.80
CA SER A 442 -8.04 3.39 22.78
C SER A 442 -6.61 2.92 22.46
N ASP A 443 -6.09 3.15 21.26
CA ASP A 443 -4.76 2.67 20.85
C ASP A 443 -3.78 3.81 20.57
N ARG A 444 -3.01 4.20 21.60
CA ARG A 444 -1.98 5.25 21.50
C ARG A 444 -0.82 4.90 20.55
N TYR A 445 -0.51 3.62 20.41
CA TYR A 445 0.60 3.19 19.55
C TYR A 445 0.18 3.36 18.09
N MET A 446 -1.01 2.88 17.73
CA MET A 446 -1.59 3.04 16.40
C MET A 446 -1.85 4.51 16.08
N GLU A 447 -2.29 5.31 17.07
CA GLU A 447 -2.44 6.76 16.92
C GLU A 447 -1.13 7.43 16.49
N ALA A 448 0.00 7.13 17.14
CA ALA A 448 1.29 7.72 16.81
C ALA A 448 1.74 7.35 15.39
N LEU A 449 1.62 6.07 15.02
CA LEU A 449 1.97 5.60 13.67
C LEU A 449 1.08 6.23 12.60
N LEU A 450 -0.23 6.29 12.87
CA LEU A 450 -1.19 6.87 11.94
C LEU A 450 -0.96 8.37 11.77
N THR A 451 -0.61 9.09 12.84
CA THR A 451 -0.29 10.52 12.78
C THR A 451 0.90 10.78 11.85
N GLU A 452 2.00 10.04 11.98
CA GLU A 452 3.16 10.22 11.08
C GLU A 452 2.85 9.82 9.63
N LEU A 453 2.11 8.73 9.43
CA LEU A 453 1.67 8.33 8.09
C LEU A 453 0.82 9.43 7.42
N LEU A 454 -0.18 9.95 8.14
CA LEU A 454 -1.08 10.98 7.63
C LEU A 454 -0.33 12.27 7.34
N ARG A 455 0.59 12.67 8.23
CA ARG A 455 1.42 13.86 8.04
C ARG A 455 2.21 13.75 6.73
N ALA A 456 2.98 12.67 6.55
CA ALA A 456 3.77 12.47 5.34
C ALA A 456 2.90 12.36 4.06
N HIS A 457 1.76 11.67 4.15
CA HIS A 457 0.83 11.50 3.02
C HIS A 457 0.21 12.84 2.61
N VAL A 458 -0.26 13.65 3.56
CA VAL A 458 -0.94 14.93 3.30
C VAL A 458 0.05 16.03 2.90
N GLU A 459 1.26 16.06 3.49
CA GLU A 459 2.34 16.98 3.08
C GLU A 459 2.77 16.73 1.63
N ALA A 460 2.76 15.48 1.16
CA ALA A 460 2.94 15.13 -0.25
C ALA A 460 1.72 15.47 -1.13
N GLY A 461 0.63 15.99 -0.54
CA GLY A 461 -0.61 16.34 -1.22
C GLY A 461 -1.65 15.22 -1.31
N GLY A 462 -1.39 14.06 -0.72
CA GLY A 462 -2.30 12.91 -0.69
C GLY A 462 -3.60 13.18 0.06
N HIS A 463 -4.66 12.45 -0.30
CA HIS A 463 -5.97 12.57 0.35
C HIS A 463 -6.21 11.43 1.35
N ALA A 464 -6.80 11.75 2.49
CA ALA A 464 -7.19 10.81 3.52
C ALA A 464 -8.57 11.12 4.13
N LEU A 465 -9.29 10.07 4.52
CA LEU A 465 -10.58 10.14 5.18
C LEU A 465 -10.59 9.18 6.37
N LEU A 466 -10.71 9.73 7.57
CA LEU A 466 -10.86 8.95 8.79
C LEU A 466 -12.34 8.83 9.13
N LEU A 467 -12.80 7.60 9.31
CA LEU A 467 -14.17 7.31 9.70
C LEU A 467 -14.18 6.79 11.13
N SER A 468 -15.09 7.29 11.94
CA SER A 468 -15.28 6.80 13.29
C SER A 468 -16.75 6.88 13.70
N ALA A 469 -17.17 5.98 14.59
CA ALA A 469 -18.41 6.15 15.33
C ALA A 469 -18.31 7.33 16.29
N THR A 470 -17.23 7.42 17.06
CA THR A 470 -16.95 8.51 17.99
C THR A 470 -15.43 8.66 18.14
N LEU A 471 -14.93 9.91 18.15
CA LEU A 471 -13.50 10.17 18.32
C LEU A 471 -13.28 11.26 19.37
N GLY A 472 -12.42 10.98 20.35
CA GLY A 472 -12.08 11.98 21.36
C GLY A 472 -11.41 13.20 20.71
N ALA A 473 -11.86 14.42 21.06
CA ALA A 473 -11.38 15.67 20.47
C ALA A 473 -9.84 15.82 20.50
N GLY A 474 -9.20 15.33 21.58
CA GLY A 474 -7.74 15.34 21.68
C GLY A 474 -7.04 14.45 20.65
N MET A 475 -7.57 13.25 20.37
CA MET A 475 -7.02 12.36 19.34
C MET A 475 -7.29 12.92 17.94
N ARG A 476 -8.50 13.41 17.70
CA ARG A 476 -8.87 14.05 16.44
C ARG A 476 -7.94 15.20 16.09
N ALA A 477 -7.69 16.11 17.05
CA ALA A 477 -6.80 17.23 16.85
C ALA A 477 -5.36 16.77 16.52
N ARG A 478 -4.85 15.73 17.20
CA ARG A 478 -3.51 15.19 16.92
C ARG A 478 -3.40 14.57 15.52
N LEU A 479 -4.38 13.75 15.13
CA LEU A 479 -4.43 13.17 13.78
C LEU A 479 -4.52 14.23 12.69
N LEU A 480 -5.21 15.33 12.96
CA LEU A 480 -5.35 16.47 12.06
C LEU A 480 -4.14 17.43 12.08
N GLY A 481 -3.17 17.25 12.98
CA GLY A 481 -2.09 18.23 13.20
C GLY A 481 -2.60 19.59 13.71
N ALA A 482 -3.76 19.60 14.37
CA ALA A 482 -4.39 20.79 14.93
C ALA A 482 -4.13 20.93 16.45
N LYS A 483 -4.34 22.13 16.97
CA LYS A 483 -4.29 22.39 18.41
C LYS A 483 -5.42 21.64 19.12
N ILE A 484 -5.10 20.95 20.21
CA ILE A 484 -6.09 20.30 21.07
C ILE A 484 -7.01 21.36 21.70
N PRO A 485 -8.34 21.27 21.52
CA PRO A 485 -9.27 22.20 22.13
C PRO A 485 -9.36 21.98 23.67
N PRO A 486 -9.62 23.03 24.47
CA PRO A 486 -9.99 22.90 25.87
C PRO A 486 -11.27 22.06 26.06
N PHE A 487 -11.46 21.50 27.25
CA PHE A 487 -12.58 20.61 27.55
C PHE A 487 -13.97 21.20 27.22
N GLU A 488 -14.23 22.45 27.64
CA GLU A 488 -15.52 23.11 27.40
C GLU A 488 -15.82 23.29 25.90
N GLU A 489 -14.80 23.67 25.12
CA GLU A 489 -14.92 23.79 23.66
C GLU A 489 -15.15 22.40 23.03
N ALA A 490 -14.43 21.39 23.49
CA ALA A 490 -14.56 20.00 23.03
C ALA A 490 -15.94 19.41 23.35
N ALA A 491 -16.52 19.72 24.51
CA ALA A 491 -17.83 19.23 24.93
C ALA A 491 -18.99 19.89 24.17
N ALA A 492 -18.78 21.10 23.65
CA ALA A 492 -19.77 21.83 22.87
C ALA A 492 -19.77 21.47 21.37
N LEU A 493 -18.87 20.61 20.92
CA LEU A 493 -18.75 20.26 19.50
C LEU A 493 -19.97 19.47 19.01
N PRO A 494 -20.47 19.74 17.79
CA PRO A 494 -21.59 19.02 17.22
C PRO A 494 -21.24 17.55 16.95
N TYR A 495 -22.24 16.68 17.12
CA TYR A 495 -22.22 15.30 16.68
C TYR A 495 -23.58 14.95 16.06
N PRO A 496 -23.63 14.24 14.91
CA PRO A 496 -22.53 13.86 14.03
C PRO A 496 -21.88 15.04 13.27
N ALA A 497 -20.61 14.92 12.89
CA ALA A 497 -19.87 16.00 12.24
C ALA A 497 -18.74 15.53 11.30
N MET A 498 -18.39 16.40 10.35
CA MET A 498 -17.16 16.34 9.59
C MET A 498 -16.20 17.41 10.11
N THR A 499 -14.95 17.03 10.35
CA THR A 499 -13.89 17.90 10.87
C THR A 499 -12.68 17.89 9.94
N TRP A 500 -12.02 19.03 9.79
CA TRP A 500 -10.73 19.19 9.12
C TRP A 500 -9.88 20.24 9.84
N ALA A 501 -8.61 20.38 9.45
CA ALA A 501 -7.74 21.43 9.97
C ALA A 501 -7.50 22.53 8.93
N GLU A 502 -7.52 23.78 9.39
CA GLU A 502 -7.16 24.95 8.61
C GLU A 502 -6.33 25.90 9.50
N GLY A 503 -5.09 26.19 9.10
CA GLY A 503 -4.17 27.04 9.88
C GLY A 503 -3.88 26.49 11.27
N GLY A 504 -3.75 25.15 11.42
CA GLY A 504 -3.49 24.49 12.70
C GLY A 504 -4.67 24.49 13.69
N ARG A 505 -5.87 24.86 13.24
CA ARG A 505 -7.10 24.86 14.04
C ARG A 505 -8.16 23.98 13.40
N GLU A 506 -8.94 23.31 14.22
CA GLU A 506 -10.08 22.53 13.73
C GLU A 506 -11.13 23.46 13.10
N ARG A 507 -11.76 22.95 12.05
CA ARG A 507 -12.98 23.45 11.43
C ARG A 507 -13.96 22.30 11.36
N GLN A 508 -15.23 22.60 11.56
CA GLN A 508 -16.26 21.58 11.62
C GLN A 508 -17.49 21.99 10.84
N ARG A 509 -18.16 20.98 10.28
CA ARG A 509 -19.49 21.09 9.71
C ARG A 509 -20.34 19.96 10.27
N ALA A 510 -21.41 20.30 10.97
CA ALA A 510 -22.37 19.33 11.46
C ALA A 510 -22.98 18.56 10.30
N VAL A 511 -23.17 17.25 10.47
CA VAL A 511 -23.93 16.44 9.52
C VAL A 511 -25.40 16.75 9.75
N PRO A 512 -26.16 17.24 8.75
CA PRO A 512 -27.58 17.50 8.91
C PRO A 512 -28.33 16.23 9.36
N ALA A 513 -29.30 16.40 10.26
CA ALA A 513 -30.19 15.30 10.65
C ALA A 513 -30.92 14.77 9.40
N ALA A 514 -30.96 13.44 9.24
CA ALA A 514 -31.75 12.84 8.16
C ALA A 514 -33.25 13.08 8.42
N THR A 515 -33.98 13.45 7.38
CA THR A 515 -35.41 13.82 7.44
C THR A 515 -36.39 12.62 7.59
N SER A 516 -35.95 11.45 8.06
CA SER A 516 -36.85 10.30 8.27
C SER A 516 -36.39 9.40 9.42
N ASP A 517 -37.34 8.98 10.27
CA ASP A 517 -37.41 7.94 11.34
C ASP A 517 -36.22 7.69 12.30
N ALA A 518 -34.98 8.06 11.95
CA ALA A 518 -33.80 8.01 12.79
C ALA A 518 -33.80 9.09 13.90
N ALA A 519 -34.83 9.92 13.96
CA ALA A 519 -35.04 10.90 15.03
C ALA A 519 -35.58 10.28 16.33
N VAL A 520 -35.99 9.01 16.32
CA VAL A 520 -36.37 8.30 17.56
C VAL A 520 -35.08 7.80 18.21
N GLY A 521 -34.47 8.65 19.03
CA GLY A 521 -33.33 8.27 19.85
C GLY A 521 -33.66 7.00 20.65
N LYS A 522 -32.73 6.04 20.66
CA LYS A 522 -32.87 4.85 21.50
C LYS A 522 -32.51 5.23 22.93
N GLU A 523 -33.45 5.09 23.86
CA GLU A 523 -33.12 5.18 25.28
C GLU A 523 -32.28 3.96 25.70
N VAL A 524 -31.14 4.24 26.34
CA VAL A 524 -30.21 3.22 26.85
C VAL A 524 -30.12 3.40 28.36
N ALA A 525 -30.61 2.40 29.11
CA ALA A 525 -30.42 2.33 30.55
C ALA A 525 -29.04 1.71 30.86
N LEU A 526 -28.27 2.36 31.73
CA LEU A 526 -26.96 1.89 32.19
C LEU A 526 -27.04 1.55 33.67
N GLU A 527 -26.67 0.33 34.02
CA GLU A 527 -26.59 -0.15 35.40
C GLU A 527 -25.21 -0.74 35.65
N ALA A 528 -24.53 -0.28 36.71
CA ALA A 528 -23.23 -0.82 37.11
C ALA A 528 -23.43 -1.95 38.12
N GLN A 529 -22.88 -3.13 37.81
CA GLN A 529 -22.90 -4.28 38.72
C GLN A 529 -21.48 -4.78 38.98
N ALA A 530 -21.13 -4.97 40.26
CA ALA A 530 -19.82 -5.42 40.71
C ALA A 530 -19.67 -6.95 40.65
N ILE A 531 -20.05 -7.56 39.52
CA ILE A 531 -20.05 -9.02 39.32
C ILE A 531 -19.07 -9.47 38.25
N ILE A 532 -18.23 -8.56 37.72
CA ILE A 532 -17.38 -8.87 36.57
C ILE A 532 -16.41 -10.02 36.85
N ASP A 533 -15.95 -10.21 38.09
CA ASP A 533 -15.03 -11.28 38.46
C ASP A 533 -15.73 -12.58 38.93
N ASP A 534 -17.07 -12.61 38.90
CA ASP A 534 -17.88 -13.76 39.28
C ASP A 534 -18.63 -14.32 38.04
N PRO A 535 -18.08 -15.35 37.38
CA PRO A 535 -18.71 -15.93 36.19
C PRO A 535 -20.11 -16.47 36.44
N ASP A 536 -20.35 -16.99 37.64
CA ASP A 536 -21.60 -17.58 38.06
C ASP A 536 -22.69 -16.53 38.22
N ALA A 537 -22.37 -15.38 38.83
CA ALA A 537 -23.28 -14.26 38.94
C ALA A 537 -23.61 -13.64 37.58
N VAL A 538 -22.61 -13.50 36.69
CA VAL A 538 -22.82 -13.01 35.32
C VAL A 538 -23.74 -13.96 34.54
N ALA A 539 -23.48 -15.27 34.61
CA ALA A 539 -24.31 -16.29 33.98
C ALA A 539 -25.75 -16.26 34.51
N ALA A 540 -25.93 -16.13 35.83
CA ALA A 540 -27.24 -15.99 36.45
C ALA A 540 -28.01 -14.79 35.88
N SER A 541 -27.38 -13.61 35.84
CA SER A 541 -28.01 -12.39 35.31
C SER A 541 -28.37 -12.53 33.83
N ALA A 542 -27.48 -13.13 33.03
CA ALA A 542 -27.71 -13.33 31.61
C ALA A 542 -28.86 -14.31 31.35
N LEU A 543 -28.92 -15.43 32.08
CA LEU A 543 -29.97 -16.42 31.93
C LEU A 543 -31.33 -15.89 32.37
N VAL A 544 -31.42 -15.15 33.48
CA VAL A 544 -32.69 -14.53 33.93
C VAL A 544 -33.26 -13.59 32.86
N ALA A 545 -32.41 -12.81 32.20
CA ALA A 545 -32.86 -11.96 31.10
C ALA A 545 -33.28 -12.79 29.86
N ALA A 546 -32.52 -13.84 29.53
CA ALA A 546 -32.83 -14.73 28.41
C ALA A 546 -34.15 -15.50 28.60
N GLU A 547 -34.43 -15.98 29.83
CA GLU A 547 -35.69 -16.64 30.21
C GLU A 547 -36.91 -15.72 30.03
N ARG A 548 -36.72 -14.41 30.16
CA ARG A 548 -37.74 -13.38 29.89
C ARG A 548 -37.87 -13.04 28.40
N GLY A 549 -37.20 -13.79 27.53
CA GLY A 549 -37.24 -13.62 26.08
C GLY A 549 -36.23 -12.60 25.52
N ALA A 550 -35.32 -12.07 26.33
CA ALA A 550 -34.30 -11.15 25.84
C ALA A 550 -33.20 -11.90 25.06
N LYS A 551 -32.70 -11.29 23.98
CA LYS A 551 -31.43 -11.70 23.37
C LYS A 551 -30.29 -11.06 24.16
N VAL A 552 -29.49 -11.89 24.83
CA VAL A 552 -28.43 -11.43 25.73
C VAL A 552 -27.06 -11.64 25.10
N LEU A 553 -26.24 -10.60 25.12
CA LEU A 553 -24.84 -10.66 24.73
C LEU A 553 -23.96 -10.36 25.94
N VAL A 554 -23.10 -11.30 26.31
CA VAL A 554 -22.08 -11.11 27.36
C VAL A 554 -20.73 -10.92 26.69
N LEU A 555 -20.14 -9.75 26.84
CA LEU A 555 -18.80 -9.44 26.34
C LEU A 555 -17.78 -9.54 27.47
N ARG A 556 -16.65 -10.21 27.20
CA ARG A 556 -15.54 -10.37 28.14
C ARG A 556 -14.24 -9.94 27.50
N ASN A 557 -13.38 -9.29 28.29
CA ASN A 557 -12.10 -8.77 27.80
C ASN A 557 -11.10 -9.87 27.41
N THR A 558 -11.23 -11.07 27.98
CA THR A 558 -10.31 -12.18 27.73
C THR A 558 -11.06 -13.46 27.37
N VAL A 559 -10.42 -14.30 26.56
CA VAL A 559 -10.97 -15.61 26.16
C VAL A 559 -11.21 -16.50 27.38
N GLY A 560 -10.27 -16.55 28.33
CA GLY A 560 -10.43 -17.36 29.54
C GLY A 560 -11.66 -16.96 30.34
N ALA A 561 -11.91 -15.66 30.55
CA ALA A 561 -13.10 -15.20 31.25
C ALA A 561 -14.39 -15.47 30.47
N ALA A 562 -14.36 -15.40 29.12
CA ALA A 562 -15.49 -15.77 28.28
C ALA A 562 -15.86 -17.25 28.43
N VAL A 563 -14.85 -18.12 28.45
CA VAL A 563 -15.02 -19.57 28.66
C VAL A 563 -15.61 -19.85 30.04
N CYS A 564 -15.08 -19.25 31.12
CA CYS A 564 -15.63 -19.46 32.46
C CYS A 564 -17.11 -19.06 32.57
N VAL A 565 -17.53 -17.96 31.93
CA VAL A 565 -18.95 -17.55 31.93
C VAL A 565 -19.79 -18.51 31.08
N ALA A 566 -19.27 -18.97 29.93
CA ALA A 566 -19.97 -19.94 29.10
C ALA A 566 -20.19 -21.28 29.84
N GLU A 567 -19.16 -21.80 30.51
CA GLU A 567 -19.25 -23.00 31.35
C GLU A 567 -20.26 -22.80 32.50
N ALA A 568 -20.27 -21.63 33.14
CA ALA A 568 -21.26 -21.32 34.18
C ALA A 568 -22.70 -21.28 33.63
N CYS A 569 -22.90 -20.72 32.43
CA CYS A 569 -24.19 -20.77 31.74
C CYS A 569 -24.61 -22.22 31.41
N GLU A 570 -23.69 -23.04 30.93
CA GLU A 570 -23.92 -24.46 30.61
C GLU A 570 -24.29 -25.27 31.85
N ASN A 571 -23.57 -25.06 32.96
CA ASN A 571 -23.82 -25.73 34.23
C ASN A 571 -25.19 -25.35 34.83
N ARG A 572 -25.61 -24.10 34.67
CA ARG A 572 -26.89 -23.59 35.21
C ARG A 572 -28.09 -23.95 34.35
N ALA A 573 -27.99 -23.77 33.03
CA ALA A 573 -29.09 -23.99 32.10
C ALA A 573 -29.19 -25.45 31.64
N GLY A 574 -28.09 -26.20 31.72
CA GLY A 574 -27.93 -27.54 31.15
C GLY A 574 -27.59 -27.49 29.66
N LEU A 575 -26.77 -28.45 29.21
CA LEU A 575 -26.30 -28.57 27.82
C LEU A 575 -27.40 -28.75 26.77
N GLY A 576 -28.63 -29.06 27.18
CA GLY A 576 -29.81 -29.16 26.31
C GLY A 576 -30.64 -27.87 26.19
N SER A 577 -30.30 -26.81 26.95
CA SER A 577 -31.11 -25.60 27.01
C SER A 577 -31.13 -24.83 25.68
N PRO A 578 -32.31 -24.42 25.18
CA PRO A 578 -32.42 -23.59 23.98
C PRO A 578 -31.94 -22.15 24.21
N LEU A 579 -31.67 -21.75 25.45
CA LEU A 579 -31.20 -20.40 25.80
C LEU A 579 -29.72 -20.17 25.46
N LEU A 580 -28.94 -21.25 25.31
CA LEU A 580 -27.52 -21.18 25.01
C LEU A 580 -27.29 -20.92 23.52
N PHE A 581 -26.29 -20.11 23.19
CA PHE A 581 -25.83 -19.95 21.82
C PHE A 581 -25.32 -21.29 21.28
N ARG A 582 -25.77 -21.68 20.08
CA ARG A 582 -25.46 -22.99 19.49
C ARG A 582 -25.04 -22.87 18.04
N VAL A 583 -24.13 -23.75 17.67
CA VAL A 583 -23.76 -24.00 16.28
C VAL A 583 -23.83 -25.51 16.05
N GLU A 584 -24.56 -25.93 15.02
CA GLU A 584 -24.79 -27.35 14.71
C GLU A 584 -25.29 -28.17 15.93
N GLY A 585 -26.12 -27.55 16.78
CA GLY A 585 -26.70 -28.17 17.96
C GLY A 585 -25.80 -28.18 19.20
N VAL A 586 -24.54 -27.76 19.10
CA VAL A 586 -23.58 -27.75 20.20
C VAL A 586 -23.59 -26.38 20.91
N PRO A 587 -23.83 -26.31 22.23
CA PRO A 587 -23.65 -25.08 23.00
C PRO A 587 -22.22 -24.58 22.87
N THR A 588 -22.05 -23.28 22.62
CA THR A 588 -20.72 -22.71 22.41
C THR A 588 -20.71 -21.21 22.66
N LEU A 589 -19.53 -20.62 22.52
CA LEU A 589 -19.26 -19.19 22.58
C LEU A 589 -18.47 -18.74 21.35
N HIS A 590 -18.31 -17.43 21.19
CA HIS A 590 -17.63 -16.84 20.04
C HIS A 590 -16.32 -16.15 20.46
N HIS A 591 -15.17 -16.60 19.95
CA HIS A 591 -13.88 -15.92 20.12
C HIS A 591 -12.85 -16.31 19.04
N SER A 592 -11.72 -15.61 18.97
CA SER A 592 -10.68 -15.83 17.94
C SER A 592 -9.87 -17.13 18.05
N ARG A 593 -9.93 -17.87 19.17
CA ARG A 593 -9.15 -19.11 19.40
C ARG A 593 -9.78 -20.41 18.86
N PHE A 594 -10.73 -20.33 17.93
CA PHE A 594 -11.26 -21.50 17.21
C PHE A 594 -10.44 -21.80 15.94
N ALA A 595 -10.52 -23.03 15.41
CA ALA A 595 -9.95 -23.32 14.10
C ALA A 595 -10.68 -22.48 13.01
N PRO A 596 -10.00 -22.11 11.90
CA PRO A 596 -10.60 -21.21 10.90
C PRO A 596 -11.93 -21.70 10.31
N LYS A 597 -12.11 -23.01 10.13
CA LYS A 597 -13.36 -23.60 9.62
C LYS A 597 -14.50 -23.43 10.62
N ASP A 598 -14.25 -23.72 11.89
CA ASP A 598 -15.24 -23.59 12.97
C ASP A 598 -15.58 -22.11 13.19
N ARG A 599 -14.59 -21.22 13.06
CA ARG A 599 -14.77 -19.77 13.17
C ARG A 599 -15.77 -19.23 12.14
N LEU A 600 -15.72 -19.71 10.90
CA LEU A 600 -16.67 -19.33 9.86
C LEU A 600 -18.10 -19.76 10.18
N LEU A 601 -18.28 -20.95 10.77
CA LEU A 601 -19.60 -21.41 11.21
C LEU A 601 -20.15 -20.53 12.34
N LEU A 602 -19.29 -20.18 13.30
CA LEU A 602 -19.61 -19.29 14.40
C LEU A 602 -19.99 -17.88 13.92
N ASP A 603 -19.22 -17.30 12.98
CA ASP A 603 -19.49 -15.97 12.41
C ASP A 603 -20.86 -15.96 11.71
N ARG A 604 -21.16 -16.95 10.86
CA ARG A 604 -22.47 -17.08 10.20
C ARG A 604 -23.63 -17.22 11.18
N ALA A 605 -23.45 -17.99 12.25
CA ALA A 605 -24.49 -18.19 13.25
C ALA A 605 -24.79 -16.90 14.04
N VAL A 606 -23.76 -16.11 14.36
CA VAL A 606 -23.95 -14.79 14.99
C VAL A 606 -24.63 -13.80 14.04
N GLU A 607 -24.22 -13.77 12.77
CA GLU A 607 -24.85 -12.93 11.74
C GLU A 607 -26.34 -13.26 11.57
N ALA A 608 -26.70 -14.54 11.48
CA ALA A 608 -28.10 -14.98 11.37
C ALA A 608 -28.96 -14.56 12.58
N LEU A 609 -28.40 -14.53 13.80
CA LEU A 609 -29.10 -14.05 15.00
C LEU A 609 -29.37 -12.54 14.96
N ALA A 610 -28.49 -11.78 14.28
CA ALA A 610 -28.58 -10.34 14.10
C ALA A 610 -29.50 -9.95 12.91
N GLU A 611 -29.51 -10.72 11.82
CA GLU A 611 -30.38 -10.48 10.65
C GLU A 611 -31.87 -10.70 10.93
N ASN A 612 -32.21 -11.59 11.87
CA ASN A 612 -33.56 -11.76 12.41
C ASN A 612 -34.15 -10.48 13.06
N ARG A 613 -33.40 -9.37 13.12
CA ARG A 613 -33.85 -8.05 13.55
C ARG A 613 -34.47 -7.23 12.41
N LEU A 614 -34.16 -7.54 11.15
CA LEU A 614 -34.63 -6.79 9.96
C LEU A 614 -35.88 -7.41 9.30
N GLY A 615 -36.25 -8.63 9.66
CA GLY A 615 -37.44 -9.33 9.15
C GLY A 615 -38.70 -9.18 10.01
N ALA A 616 -38.59 -8.62 11.21
CA ALA A 616 -39.72 -8.45 12.14
C ALA A 616 -40.38 -7.05 12.07
N ASP A 617 -39.75 -6.09 11.38
CA ASP A 617 -40.27 -4.74 11.11
C ASP A 617 -40.56 -4.53 9.60
N ARG A 618 -41.04 -5.57 8.91
CA ARG A 618 -41.60 -5.45 7.55
C ARG A 618 -43.09 -5.72 7.51
#